data_AF-A0A9P7I067-F1
#
_entry.id   AF-A0A9P7I067-F1
#
_cell.length_a   1.000
_cell.length_b   1.000
_cell.length_c   1.000
_cell.angle_alpha   90.00
_cell.angle_beta   90.00
_cell.angle_gamma   90.00
#
_symmetry.space_group_name_H-M   'P 1'
#
loop_
_entity.id
_entity.type
_entity.pdbx_description
1 polymer ?
#
loop_
_entity_poly.entity_id
_entity_poly.type
_entity_poly.pdbx_seq_one_letter_code
_entity_poly.pdbx_strand_id
1 'polypeptide(L)'
;MVNNLGGLSVLEIGVVADEVVKQLAQRSIYIERSLVGTFITSLDGPGFSVTLLSLDDELRDLLDAPTTAPAWPRSIHGWAIDAESVSKRETIVPVTKANARETGVNVPTLLVKVLIESVARTTARDEPKITEYDTLAGDGDCGETLLNGVTGLVKEFENDDAVSLDISQVFRRTATTAERSMGGTSGAIYAIFLNAVANRLLELTTSSSSLTVSEFIQQALQSGLDELCRYTPARIDHRTLMDALIPFVKNYSLSGSLKAALAEARKGAESTRQMVAALGRASYVGQDRFDEEGGIPDPGALGVVSILEGLCDGLDTRAN
;
A
#
# COMPACT_ATOMS: atom_id res chain seq x y z
N MET A 1 -30.34 3.17 26.07
CA MET A 1 -29.27 2.22 26.40
C MET A 1 -29.28 1.09 25.39
N VAL A 2 -28.13 0.80 24.77
CA VAL A 2 -27.88 -0.37 23.92
C VAL A 2 -26.92 -1.26 24.70
N ASN A 3 -27.43 -2.40 25.14
CA ASN A 3 -26.72 -3.31 26.03
C ASN A 3 -26.32 -4.58 25.27
N ASN A 4 -25.05 -4.97 25.40
CA ASN A 4 -24.51 -6.21 24.90
C ASN A 4 -24.79 -7.34 25.89
N LEU A 5 -25.36 -8.45 25.42
CA LEU A 5 -25.62 -9.62 26.27
C LEU A 5 -24.35 -10.46 26.54
N GLY A 6 -23.23 -10.12 25.91
CA GLY A 6 -21.89 -10.61 26.24
C GLY A 6 -21.14 -11.25 25.07
N GLY A 7 -21.86 -11.70 24.04
CA GLY A 7 -21.28 -12.41 22.89
C GLY A 7 -20.97 -11.55 21.66
N LEU A 8 -21.36 -10.27 21.64
CA LEU A 8 -21.08 -9.39 20.50
C LEU A 8 -19.75 -8.63 20.68
N SER A 9 -19.07 -8.37 19.57
CA SER A 9 -17.89 -7.51 19.54
C SER A 9 -18.24 -6.04 19.78
N VAL A 10 -17.23 -5.25 20.16
CA VAL A 10 -17.37 -3.79 20.33
C VAL A 10 -17.75 -3.10 19.02
N LEU A 11 -17.36 -3.65 17.87
CA LEU A 11 -17.75 -3.11 16.57
C LEU A 11 -19.23 -3.37 16.28
N GLU A 12 -19.70 -4.59 16.50
CA GLU A 12 -21.11 -4.95 16.27
C GLU A 12 -22.06 -4.16 17.18
N ILE A 13 -21.73 -3.98 18.46
CA ILE A 13 -22.58 -3.16 19.35
C ILE A 13 -22.59 -1.69 18.94
N GLY A 14 -21.50 -1.18 18.35
CA GLY A 14 -21.43 0.15 17.78
C GLY A 14 -22.35 0.31 16.56
N VAL A 15 -22.40 -0.68 15.67
CA VAL A 15 -23.32 -0.71 14.52
C VAL A 15 -24.78 -0.75 14.98
N VAL A 16 -25.09 -1.58 15.98
CA VAL A 16 -26.44 -1.62 16.58
C VAL A 16 -26.81 -0.26 17.16
N ALA A 17 -25.91 0.41 17.87
CA ALA A 17 -26.15 1.73 18.44
C ALA A 17 -26.43 2.79 17.37
N ASP A 18 -25.65 2.80 16.27
CA ASP A 18 -25.86 3.69 15.14
C ASP A 18 -27.24 3.47 14.48
N GLU A 19 -27.63 2.22 14.27
CA GLU A 19 -28.95 1.90 13.71
C GLU A 19 -30.10 2.32 14.63
N VAL A 20 -29.97 2.11 15.94
CA VAL A 20 -30.97 2.57 16.93
C VAL A 20 -31.10 4.09 16.89
N VAL A 21 -29.99 4.84 16.82
CA VAL A 21 -30.04 6.30 16.72
C VAL A 21 -30.73 6.76 15.45
N LYS A 22 -30.41 6.16 14.29
CA LYS A 22 -31.05 6.48 13.01
C LYS A 22 -32.56 6.28 13.06
N GLN A 23 -33.03 5.15 13.61
CA GLN A 23 -34.46 4.87 13.71
C GLN A 23 -35.18 5.81 14.68
N LEU A 24 -34.54 6.22 15.78
CA LEU A 24 -35.10 7.19 16.72
C LEU A 24 -35.17 8.60 16.10
N ALA A 25 -34.13 9.01 15.37
CA ALA A 25 -34.10 10.29 14.66
C ALA A 25 -35.20 10.38 13.59
N GLN A 26 -35.45 9.31 12.83
CA GLN A 26 -36.57 9.23 11.87
C GLN A 26 -37.94 9.41 12.53
N ARG A 27 -38.07 9.04 13.81
CA ARG A 27 -39.28 9.21 14.62
C ARG A 27 -39.32 10.53 15.37
N SER A 28 -38.39 11.45 15.09
CA SER A 28 -38.24 12.74 15.79
C SER A 28 -38.05 12.61 17.30
N ILE A 29 -37.44 11.50 17.76
CA ILE A 29 -37.09 11.29 19.17
C ILE A 29 -35.66 11.80 19.38
N TYR A 30 -35.51 12.79 20.26
CA TYR A 30 -34.22 13.34 20.64
C TYR A 30 -33.55 12.49 21.73
N ILE A 31 -32.26 12.17 21.55
CA ILE A 31 -31.50 11.35 22.49
C ILE A 31 -30.59 12.26 23.32
N GLU A 32 -31.02 12.54 24.55
CA GLU A 32 -30.25 13.40 25.44
C GLU A 32 -29.11 12.67 26.18
N ARG A 33 -29.27 11.37 26.42
CA ARG A 33 -28.27 10.52 27.09
C ARG A 33 -28.17 9.18 26.36
N SER A 34 -26.95 8.76 26.08
CA SER A 34 -26.67 7.50 25.40
C SER A 34 -25.76 6.61 26.24
N LEU A 35 -26.07 5.32 26.27
CA LEU A 35 -25.35 4.29 27.01
C LEU A 35 -25.18 3.11 26.08
N VAL A 36 -23.94 2.80 25.69
CA VAL A 36 -23.61 1.68 24.80
C VAL A 36 -22.50 0.88 25.45
N GLY A 37 -22.72 -0.42 25.60
CA GLY A 37 -21.73 -1.29 26.25
C GLY A 37 -22.35 -2.55 26.84
N THR A 38 -21.61 -3.18 27.74
CA THR A 38 -21.98 -4.44 28.38
C THR A 38 -22.37 -4.17 29.83
N PHE A 39 -23.67 -4.10 30.11
CA PHE A 39 -24.20 -3.73 31.42
C PHE A 39 -24.90 -4.91 32.11
N ILE A 40 -25.77 -5.60 31.39
CA ILE A 40 -26.53 -6.77 31.86
C ILE A 40 -26.36 -7.90 30.86
N THR A 41 -25.50 -8.86 31.19
CA THR A 41 -25.13 -9.98 30.31
C THR A 41 -26.01 -11.21 30.53
N SER A 42 -26.09 -12.06 29.51
CA SER A 42 -26.51 -13.45 29.59
C SER A 42 -25.32 -14.35 29.21
N LEU A 43 -24.29 -14.37 30.07
CA LEU A 43 -22.99 -14.99 29.80
C LEU A 43 -22.36 -14.46 28.49
N ASP A 44 -22.17 -15.34 27.51
CA ASP A 44 -21.65 -15.07 26.16
C ASP A 44 -22.78 -15.01 25.12
N GLY A 45 -24.00 -14.71 25.55
CA GLY A 45 -25.18 -14.61 24.69
C GLY A 45 -24.93 -13.69 23.49
N PRO A 46 -25.02 -14.19 22.24
CA PRO A 46 -24.71 -13.42 21.03
C PRO A 46 -25.91 -12.54 20.64
N GLY A 47 -26.22 -11.56 21.50
CA GLY A 47 -27.36 -10.67 21.30
C GLY A 47 -27.21 -9.34 22.02
N PHE A 48 -28.22 -8.50 21.85
CA PHE A 48 -28.27 -7.19 22.46
C PHE A 48 -29.68 -6.88 22.95
N SER A 49 -29.80 -5.86 23.79
CA SER A 49 -31.09 -5.31 24.20
C SER A 49 -31.08 -3.79 24.09
N VAL A 50 -32.19 -3.21 23.64
CA VAL A 50 -32.37 -1.76 23.54
C VAL A 50 -33.39 -1.33 24.59
N THR A 51 -33.01 -0.41 25.45
CA THR A 51 -33.87 0.17 26.49
C THR A 51 -34.00 1.67 26.25
N LEU A 52 -35.24 2.15 26.15
CA LEU A 52 -35.56 3.56 26.03
C LEU A 52 -36.19 4.04 27.35
N LEU A 53 -35.74 5.18 27.83
CA LEU A 53 -36.27 5.84 29.03
C LEU A 53 -36.70 7.25 28.63
N SER A 54 -37.96 7.60 28.92
CA SER A 54 -38.40 9.00 28.80
C SER A 54 -37.75 9.79 29.93
N LEU A 55 -37.04 10.84 29.57
CA LEU A 55 -36.24 11.62 30.51
C LEU A 55 -36.95 12.93 30.85
N ASP A 56 -37.11 13.20 32.14
CA ASP A 56 -37.45 14.52 32.68
C ASP A 56 -36.24 15.07 33.47
N ASP A 57 -36.33 16.30 33.95
CA ASP A 57 -35.22 16.96 34.66
C ASP A 57 -34.81 16.22 35.93
N GLU A 58 -35.76 15.65 36.67
CA GLU A 58 -35.48 14.90 37.89
C GLU A 58 -34.73 13.60 37.60
N LEU A 59 -35.22 12.80 36.63
CA LEU A 59 -34.57 11.56 36.22
C LEU A 59 -33.21 11.81 35.56
N ARG A 60 -33.05 12.91 34.82
CA ARG A 60 -31.77 13.34 34.27
C ARG A 60 -30.74 13.57 35.37
N ASP A 61 -31.09 14.37 36.37
CA ASP A 61 -30.18 14.68 37.47
C ASP A 61 -29.88 13.44 38.34
N LEU A 62 -30.85 12.54 38.52
CA LEU A 62 -30.64 11.26 39.21
C LEU A 62 -29.73 10.29 38.45
N LEU A 63 -29.83 10.22 37.11
CA LEU A 63 -28.97 9.38 36.28
C LEU A 63 -27.51 9.87 36.24
N ASP A 64 -27.33 11.20 36.25
CA ASP A 64 -26.02 11.84 36.21
C ASP A 64 -25.35 11.97 37.60
N ALA A 65 -26.08 11.63 38.68
CA ALA A 65 -25.58 11.76 40.04
C ALA A 65 -24.32 10.90 40.28
N PRO A 66 -23.29 11.44 40.99
CA PRO A 66 -22.08 10.68 41.30
C PRO A 66 -22.39 9.40 42.08
N THR A 67 -21.80 8.29 41.63
CA THR A 67 -21.95 6.98 42.28
C THR A 67 -20.64 6.22 42.32
N THR A 68 -20.52 5.35 43.32
CA THR A 68 -19.40 4.40 43.46
C THR A 68 -19.73 3.02 42.89
N ALA A 69 -20.88 2.86 42.22
CA ALA A 69 -21.26 1.61 41.58
C ALA A 69 -20.20 1.16 40.55
N PRO A 70 -19.60 -0.04 40.69
CA PRO A 70 -18.41 -0.44 39.93
C PRO A 70 -18.56 -0.43 38.40
N ALA A 71 -19.76 -0.74 37.90
CA ALA A 71 -20.05 -0.86 36.46
C ALA A 71 -20.97 0.25 35.94
N TRP A 72 -21.30 1.26 36.76
CA TRP A 72 -22.06 2.41 36.27
C TRP A 72 -21.14 3.28 35.39
N PRO A 73 -21.56 3.59 34.16
CA PRO A 73 -20.75 4.39 33.25
C PRO A 73 -20.52 5.78 33.84
N ARG A 74 -19.25 6.13 34.05
CA ARG A 74 -18.83 7.41 34.66
C ARG A 74 -19.03 8.62 33.74
N SER A 75 -19.41 8.39 32.49
CA SER A 75 -19.62 9.46 31.52
C SER A 75 -20.79 9.08 30.62
N ILE A 76 -21.95 9.67 30.90
CA ILE A 76 -23.15 9.54 30.09
C ILE A 76 -23.19 10.77 29.18
N HIS A 77 -22.87 10.57 27.91
CA HIS A 77 -22.84 11.65 26.93
C HIS A 77 -24.15 11.65 26.13
N GLY A 78 -24.58 12.83 25.69
CA GLY A 78 -25.52 12.94 24.57
C GLY A 78 -24.93 12.28 23.34
N TRP A 79 -25.76 11.67 22.50
CA TRP A 79 -25.28 11.15 21.24
C TRP A 79 -25.03 12.34 20.30
N ALA A 80 -23.76 12.64 20.02
CA ALA A 80 -23.43 13.67 19.05
C ALA A 80 -23.90 13.19 17.67
N ILE A 81 -25.05 13.69 17.22
CA ILE A 81 -25.55 13.50 15.85
C ILE A 81 -24.87 14.50 14.91
N ASP A 82 -23.61 14.86 15.18
CA ASP A 82 -22.85 15.78 14.34
C ASP A 82 -22.55 15.06 13.03
N ALA A 83 -23.57 14.98 12.17
CA ALA A 83 -23.51 14.62 10.78
C ALA A 83 -22.49 15.51 10.06
N GLU A 84 -22.20 16.69 10.61
CA GLU A 84 -21.08 17.55 10.21
C GLU A 84 -19.70 16.89 10.37
N SER A 85 -19.47 16.09 11.40
CA SER A 85 -18.17 15.43 11.61
C SER A 85 -17.94 14.28 10.64
N VAL A 86 -19.01 13.60 10.21
CA VAL A 86 -18.96 12.52 9.20
C VAL A 86 -18.98 13.10 7.77
N SER A 87 -19.71 14.19 7.52
CA SER A 87 -19.72 14.88 6.21
C SER A 87 -18.44 15.68 5.94
N LYS A 88 -17.70 16.08 6.99
CA LYS A 88 -16.34 16.65 6.91
C LYS A 88 -15.23 15.62 6.72
N ARG A 89 -15.55 14.32 6.53
CA ARG A 89 -14.62 13.46 5.78
C ARG A 89 -14.68 13.94 4.34
N GLU A 90 -13.96 15.02 4.07
CA GLU A 90 -13.50 15.32 2.72
C GLU A 90 -12.92 14.01 2.21
N THR A 91 -13.60 13.39 1.24
CA THR A 91 -12.94 12.48 0.30
C THR A 91 -11.67 13.19 -0.09
N ILE A 92 -10.52 12.64 0.32
CA ILE A 92 -9.20 13.21 0.07
C ILE A 92 -9.22 13.72 -1.36
N VAL A 93 -9.33 15.04 -1.50
CA VAL A 93 -9.28 15.70 -2.79
C VAL A 93 -7.90 15.34 -3.30
N PRO A 94 -7.76 14.76 -4.51
CA PRO A 94 -6.45 14.42 -5.04
C PRO A 94 -5.61 15.68 -4.93
N VAL A 95 -4.47 15.59 -4.23
CA VAL A 95 -3.59 16.71 -3.94
C VAL A 95 -3.42 17.51 -5.23
N THR A 96 -4.05 18.67 -5.25
CA THR A 96 -4.01 19.58 -6.39
C THR A 96 -2.55 19.95 -6.57
N LYS A 97 -2.04 19.81 -7.80
CA LYS A 97 -0.68 20.14 -8.28
C LYS A 97 -0.02 21.28 -7.49
N ALA A 98 0.51 20.99 -6.30
CA ALA A 98 1.21 21.95 -5.49
C ALA A 98 2.60 22.04 -6.11
N ASN A 99 2.88 23.12 -6.85
CA ASN A 99 4.14 23.50 -7.49
C ASN A 99 5.28 22.55 -7.13
N ALA A 100 5.28 21.38 -7.76
CA ALA A 100 6.16 20.31 -7.36
C ALA A 100 7.53 20.76 -7.81
N ARG A 101 8.48 20.86 -6.87
CA ARG A 101 9.86 21.22 -7.20
C ARG A 101 10.33 20.31 -8.33
N GLU A 102 10.95 20.90 -9.34
CA GLU A 102 11.48 20.21 -10.52
C GLU A 102 12.99 20.10 -10.41
N THR A 103 13.55 19.05 -11.00
CA THR A 103 15.01 18.83 -11.08
C THR A 103 15.63 19.64 -12.21
N GLY A 104 14.84 20.02 -13.22
CA GLY A 104 15.32 20.59 -14.48
C GLY A 104 15.92 19.53 -15.43
N VAL A 105 16.01 18.28 -15.01
CA VAL A 105 16.45 17.15 -15.84
C VAL A 105 15.24 16.61 -16.59
N ASN A 106 15.15 16.98 -17.86
CA ASN A 106 14.03 16.64 -18.73
C ASN A 106 14.34 15.38 -19.55
N VAL A 107 13.39 14.44 -19.57
CA VAL A 107 13.42 13.24 -20.40
C VAL A 107 12.37 13.35 -21.51
N PRO A 108 12.65 12.89 -22.75
CA PRO A 108 11.64 12.89 -23.80
C PRO A 108 10.43 12.05 -23.39
N THR A 109 9.22 12.60 -23.51
CA THR A 109 7.98 11.90 -23.14
C THR A 109 7.82 10.62 -23.95
N LEU A 110 8.22 10.62 -25.23
CA LEU A 110 8.23 9.44 -26.07
C LEU A 110 9.09 8.30 -25.48
N LEU A 111 10.25 8.63 -24.89
CA LEU A 111 11.09 7.62 -24.24
C LEU A 111 10.35 7.01 -23.05
N VAL A 112 9.70 7.83 -22.22
CA VAL A 112 8.91 7.35 -21.08
C VAL A 112 7.81 6.38 -21.55
N LYS A 113 7.06 6.74 -22.60
CA LYS A 113 6.01 5.88 -23.17
C LYS A 113 6.58 4.54 -23.68
N VAL A 114 7.66 4.58 -24.46
CA VAL A 114 8.33 3.36 -24.98
C VAL A 114 8.80 2.44 -23.84
N LEU A 115 9.36 2.99 -22.77
CA LEU A 115 9.79 2.20 -21.62
C LEU A 115 8.60 1.56 -20.91
N ILE A 116 7.53 2.32 -20.66
CA ILE A 116 6.32 1.81 -20.00
C ILE A 116 5.66 0.72 -20.85
N GLU A 117 5.55 0.91 -22.16
CA GLU A 117 5.01 -0.10 -23.09
C GLU A 117 5.86 -1.38 -23.13
N SER A 118 7.18 -1.24 -23.06
CA SER A 118 8.09 -2.38 -23.00
C SER A 118 7.93 -3.16 -21.69
N VAL A 119 7.84 -2.46 -20.56
CA VAL A 119 7.53 -3.06 -19.24
C VAL A 119 6.14 -3.71 -19.25
N ALA A 120 5.14 -3.09 -19.87
CA ALA A 120 3.80 -3.68 -20.00
C ALA A 120 3.85 -5.01 -20.76
N ARG A 121 4.65 -5.08 -21.83
CA ARG A 121 4.82 -6.30 -22.63
C ARG A 121 5.49 -7.43 -21.84
N THR A 122 6.59 -7.14 -21.13
CA THR A 122 7.30 -8.17 -20.34
C THR A 122 6.48 -8.63 -19.15
N THR A 123 5.85 -7.69 -18.42
CA THR A 123 4.98 -8.03 -17.29
C THR A 123 3.75 -8.82 -17.74
N ALA A 124 3.10 -8.46 -18.85
CA ALA A 124 1.97 -9.24 -19.38
C ALA A 124 2.37 -10.66 -19.84
N ARG A 125 3.60 -10.83 -20.35
CA ARG A 125 4.15 -12.15 -20.72
C ARG A 125 4.38 -13.02 -19.48
N ASP A 126 4.93 -12.44 -18.42
CA ASP A 126 5.36 -13.18 -17.22
C ASP A 126 4.26 -13.35 -16.18
N GLU A 127 3.22 -12.50 -16.22
CA GLU A 127 2.10 -12.47 -15.28
C GLU A 127 1.54 -13.86 -14.97
N PRO A 128 1.17 -14.71 -15.96
CA PRO A 128 0.53 -15.98 -15.66
C PRO A 128 1.42 -16.90 -14.81
N LYS A 129 2.74 -16.86 -15.07
CA LYS A 129 3.71 -17.67 -14.33
C LYS A 129 3.95 -17.14 -12.93
N ILE A 130 3.99 -15.82 -12.76
CA ILE A 130 4.14 -15.17 -11.46
C ILE A 130 2.91 -15.46 -10.59
N THR A 131 1.70 -15.36 -11.15
CA THR A 131 0.43 -15.67 -10.48
C THR A 131 0.35 -17.16 -10.12
N GLU A 132 0.79 -18.06 -11.00
CA GLU A 132 0.87 -19.51 -10.72
C GLU A 132 1.77 -19.78 -9.51
N TYR A 133 2.98 -19.21 -9.45
CA TYR A 133 3.88 -19.39 -8.32
C TYR A 133 3.35 -18.76 -7.03
N ASP A 134 2.69 -17.62 -7.12
CA ASP A 134 2.06 -16.98 -5.96
C ASP A 134 0.83 -17.75 -5.49
N THR A 135 0.14 -18.51 -6.35
CA THR A 135 -0.94 -19.40 -5.93
C THR A 135 -0.41 -20.55 -5.06
N LEU A 136 0.80 -21.01 -5.35
CA LEU A 136 1.48 -22.05 -4.57
C LEU A 136 2.06 -21.50 -3.27
N ALA A 137 2.59 -20.28 -3.30
CA ALA A 137 3.33 -19.65 -2.20
C ALA A 137 2.56 -18.58 -1.42
N GLY A 138 1.34 -18.23 -1.79
CA GLY A 138 0.66 -17.04 -1.30
C GLY A 138 -0.84 -17.07 -1.59
N ASP A 139 -1.42 -15.92 -1.95
CA ASP A 139 -2.83 -15.76 -2.30
C ASP A 139 -3.11 -15.73 -3.81
N GLY A 140 -2.08 -15.82 -4.65
CA GLY A 140 -2.23 -15.98 -6.10
C GLY A 140 -2.66 -14.71 -6.80
N ASP A 141 -2.22 -13.54 -6.34
CA ASP A 141 -2.55 -12.25 -6.93
C ASP A 141 -1.32 -11.42 -7.36
N CYS A 142 -0.10 -11.91 -7.09
CA CYS A 142 1.11 -11.12 -7.30
C CYS A 142 1.32 -10.69 -8.76
N GLY A 143 1.15 -11.61 -9.72
CA GLY A 143 1.30 -11.29 -11.14
C GLY A 143 0.24 -10.30 -11.61
N GLU A 144 -1.04 -10.57 -11.31
CA GLU A 144 -2.15 -9.67 -11.62
C GLU A 144 -1.94 -8.27 -11.01
N THR A 145 -1.48 -8.20 -9.76
CA THR A 145 -1.17 -6.95 -9.06
C THR A 145 -0.09 -6.14 -9.77
N LEU A 146 0.97 -6.79 -10.24
CA LEU A 146 2.02 -6.17 -11.05
C LEU A 146 1.47 -5.65 -12.38
N LEU A 147 0.71 -6.49 -13.10
CA LEU A 147 0.13 -6.11 -14.39
C LEU A 147 -0.87 -4.95 -14.25
N ASN A 148 -1.66 -4.92 -13.18
CA ASN A 148 -2.57 -3.81 -12.87
C ASN A 148 -1.81 -2.50 -12.63
N GLY A 149 -0.70 -2.55 -11.89
CA GLY A 149 0.18 -1.40 -11.70
C GLY A 149 0.71 -0.85 -13.03
N VAL A 150 1.28 -1.72 -13.86
CA VAL A 150 1.86 -1.32 -15.15
C VAL A 150 0.79 -0.85 -16.14
N THR A 151 -0.38 -1.49 -16.17
CA THR A 151 -1.53 -1.03 -16.96
C THR A 151 -2.01 0.35 -16.50
N GLY A 152 -1.98 0.60 -15.19
CA GLY A 152 -2.22 1.92 -14.61
C GLY A 152 -1.22 2.95 -15.14
N LEU A 153 0.06 2.59 -15.25
CA LEU A 153 1.09 3.48 -15.80
C LEU A 153 0.88 3.79 -17.28
N VAL A 154 0.51 2.80 -18.08
CA VAL A 154 0.16 3.02 -19.50
C VAL A 154 -0.91 4.10 -19.60
N LYS A 155 -2.02 3.96 -18.84
CA LYS A 155 -3.12 4.94 -18.82
C LYS A 155 -2.69 6.32 -18.31
N GLU A 156 -1.84 6.36 -17.28
CA GLU A 156 -1.36 7.60 -16.67
C GLU A 156 -0.56 8.46 -17.66
N PHE A 157 0.24 7.84 -18.54
CA PHE A 157 1.11 8.54 -19.49
C PHE A 157 0.61 8.54 -20.95
N GLU A 158 -0.46 7.80 -21.27
CA GLU A 158 -1.00 7.68 -22.64
C GLU A 158 -1.29 9.05 -23.27
N ASN A 159 -1.98 9.92 -22.52
CA ASN A 159 -2.45 11.23 -22.99
C ASN A 159 -1.52 12.40 -22.61
N ASP A 160 -0.25 12.11 -22.28
CA ASP A 160 0.74 13.19 -22.09
C ASP A 160 1.19 13.75 -23.44
N ASP A 161 0.85 15.02 -23.69
CA ASP A 161 1.19 15.77 -24.90
C ASP A 161 2.46 16.62 -24.75
N ALA A 162 3.04 16.68 -23.55
CA ALA A 162 4.29 17.39 -23.31
C ALA A 162 5.43 16.77 -24.13
N VAL A 163 6.34 17.59 -24.66
CA VAL A 163 7.52 17.10 -25.42
C VAL A 163 8.51 16.38 -24.51
N SER A 164 8.67 16.88 -23.29
CA SER A 164 9.52 16.30 -22.26
C SER A 164 8.88 16.42 -20.89
N LEU A 165 9.28 15.53 -19.99
CA LEU A 165 8.85 15.50 -18.60
C LEU A 165 10.07 15.61 -17.69
N ASP A 166 9.93 16.29 -16.56
CA ASP A 166 10.93 16.27 -15.50
C ASP A 166 11.04 14.86 -14.91
N ILE A 167 12.26 14.34 -14.79
CA ILE A 167 12.50 12.96 -14.34
C ILE A 167 11.93 12.69 -12.94
N SER A 168 11.96 13.65 -12.02
CA SER A 168 11.37 13.44 -10.69
C SER A 168 9.85 13.33 -10.75
N GLN A 169 9.20 14.06 -11.67
CA GLN A 169 7.76 13.96 -11.89
C GLN A 169 7.37 12.61 -12.48
N VAL A 170 8.19 12.05 -13.38
CA VAL A 170 7.99 10.68 -13.89
C VAL A 170 7.97 9.71 -12.71
N PHE A 171 9.00 9.69 -11.86
CA PHE A 171 9.06 8.79 -10.70
C PHE A 171 7.92 9.00 -9.70
N ARG A 172 7.53 10.25 -9.41
CA ARG A 172 6.38 10.54 -8.51
C ARG A 172 5.07 10.02 -9.06
N ARG A 173 4.79 10.27 -10.35
CA ARG A 173 3.56 9.77 -11.00
C ARG A 173 3.55 8.25 -11.08
N THR A 174 4.71 7.63 -11.31
CA THR A 174 4.86 6.18 -11.22
C THR A 174 4.55 5.68 -9.81
N ALA A 175 5.08 6.33 -8.76
CA ALA A 175 4.83 5.97 -7.37
C ALA A 175 3.34 6.07 -6.99
N THR A 176 2.70 7.21 -7.31
CA THR A 176 1.26 7.42 -7.06
C THR A 176 0.40 6.42 -7.82
N THR A 177 0.78 6.08 -9.05
CA THR A 177 0.06 5.07 -9.83
C THR A 177 0.24 3.68 -9.25
N ALA A 178 1.45 3.32 -8.82
CA ALA A 178 1.70 2.06 -8.14
C ALA A 178 0.85 1.95 -6.86
N GLU A 179 0.81 2.99 -6.03
CA GLU A 179 0.00 3.03 -4.81
C GLU A 179 -1.52 2.90 -5.07
N ARG A 180 -2.01 3.52 -6.16
CA ARG A 180 -3.44 3.51 -6.52
C ARG A 180 -3.88 2.24 -7.23
N SER A 181 -3.03 1.70 -8.09
CA SER A 181 -3.39 0.65 -9.05
C SER A 181 -2.87 -0.73 -8.66
N MET A 182 -1.89 -0.82 -7.77
CA MET A 182 -1.44 -2.10 -7.22
C MET A 182 -2.13 -2.35 -5.89
N GLY A 183 -2.59 -3.58 -5.67
CA GLY A 183 -3.08 -4.04 -4.38
C GLY A 183 -1.95 -4.42 -3.41
N GLY A 184 -2.35 -4.68 -2.17
CA GLY A 184 -1.51 -5.30 -1.16
C GLY A 184 -0.23 -4.54 -0.80
N THR A 185 0.73 -5.27 -0.23
CA THR A 185 2.01 -4.71 0.23
C THR A 185 2.91 -4.26 -0.92
N SER A 186 2.78 -4.88 -2.10
CA SER A 186 3.59 -4.58 -3.28
C SER A 186 3.44 -3.12 -3.72
N GLY A 187 2.21 -2.60 -3.80
CA GLY A 187 1.96 -1.20 -4.16
C GLY A 187 2.67 -0.22 -3.23
N ALA A 188 2.60 -0.45 -1.91
CA ALA A 188 3.29 0.37 -0.92
C ALA A 188 4.81 0.29 -1.06
N ILE A 189 5.38 -0.90 -1.28
CA ILE A 189 6.83 -1.08 -1.44
C ILE A 189 7.35 -0.33 -2.67
N TYR A 190 6.71 -0.47 -3.82
CA TYR A 190 7.09 0.27 -5.03
C TYR A 190 6.93 1.78 -4.84
N ALA A 191 5.84 2.23 -4.22
CA ALA A 191 5.61 3.64 -3.96
C ALA A 191 6.69 4.26 -3.03
N ILE A 192 7.08 3.57 -1.95
CA ILE A 192 8.15 4.01 -1.04
C ILE A 192 9.46 4.16 -1.81
N PHE A 193 9.86 3.12 -2.55
CA PHE A 193 11.10 3.13 -3.33
C PHE A 193 11.11 4.27 -4.35
N LEU A 194 10.07 4.39 -5.18
CA LEU A 194 10.00 5.36 -6.27
C LEU A 194 9.91 6.81 -5.77
N ASN A 195 9.17 7.06 -4.68
CA ASN A 195 9.14 8.39 -4.06
C ASN A 195 10.49 8.78 -3.46
N ALA A 196 11.20 7.85 -2.85
CA ALA A 196 12.54 8.08 -2.33
C ALA A 196 13.55 8.40 -3.45
N VAL A 197 13.47 7.68 -4.58
CA VAL A 197 14.23 8.01 -5.80
C VAL A 197 13.90 9.42 -6.27
N ALA A 198 12.61 9.77 -6.40
CA ALA A 198 12.19 11.10 -6.83
C ALA A 198 12.68 12.24 -5.92
N ASN A 199 12.61 12.05 -4.60
CA ASN A 199 13.11 13.00 -3.62
C ASN A 199 14.62 13.19 -3.75
N ARG A 200 15.37 12.09 -3.91
CA ARG A 200 16.83 12.18 -4.04
C ARG A 200 17.26 12.89 -5.31
N LEU A 201 16.57 12.69 -6.42
CA LEU A 201 16.83 13.41 -7.68
C LEU A 201 16.70 14.94 -7.49
N LEU A 202 15.73 15.40 -6.69
CA LEU A 202 15.55 16.82 -6.36
C LEU A 202 16.64 17.38 -5.44
N GLU A 203 17.08 16.60 -4.45
CA GLU A 203 18.17 17.00 -3.56
C GLU A 203 19.51 17.13 -4.29
N LEU A 204 19.81 16.20 -5.20
CA LEU A 204 21.06 16.18 -5.94
C LEU A 204 21.19 17.37 -6.88
N THR A 205 20.08 17.82 -7.48
CA THR A 205 20.07 18.98 -8.38
C THR A 205 20.15 20.33 -7.64
N THR A 206 19.75 20.37 -6.37
CA THR A 206 19.87 21.58 -5.53
C THR A 206 21.23 21.71 -4.84
N SER A 207 21.94 20.60 -4.64
CA SER A 207 23.12 20.55 -3.76
C SER A 207 24.46 20.31 -4.45
N SER A 208 24.50 19.85 -5.71
CA SER A 208 25.74 19.37 -6.33
C SER A 208 26.13 20.05 -7.64
N SER A 209 27.44 20.22 -7.80
CA SER A 209 28.15 20.61 -9.02
C SER A 209 28.57 19.34 -9.80
N SER A 210 28.31 19.32 -11.12
CA SER A 210 28.81 18.39 -12.13
C SER A 210 28.80 16.86 -11.79
N LEU A 211 27.62 16.28 -11.51
CA LEU A 211 27.46 14.82 -11.57
C LEU A 211 27.30 14.34 -13.01
N THR A 212 27.85 13.17 -13.34
CA THR A 212 27.47 12.46 -14.57
C THR A 212 26.04 11.93 -14.44
N VAL A 213 25.39 11.67 -15.59
CA VAL A 213 24.04 11.06 -15.60
C VAL A 213 24.04 9.70 -14.89
N SER A 214 25.12 8.93 -15.02
CA SER A 214 25.27 7.63 -14.34
C SER A 214 25.28 7.81 -12.82
N GLU A 215 26.15 8.67 -12.29
CA GLU A 215 26.23 8.92 -10.84
C GLU A 215 24.92 9.47 -10.27
N PHE A 216 24.23 10.30 -11.05
CA PHE A 216 22.93 10.86 -10.67
C PHE A 216 21.87 9.76 -10.46
N ILE A 217 21.75 8.81 -11.39
CA ILE A 217 20.82 7.69 -11.27
C ILE A 217 21.28 6.69 -10.20
N GLN A 218 22.57 6.39 -10.11
CA GLN A 218 23.12 5.48 -9.09
C GLN A 218 22.80 5.96 -7.67
N GLN A 219 23.06 7.24 -7.37
CA GLN A 219 22.76 7.80 -6.05
C GLN A 219 21.26 7.83 -5.76
N ALA A 220 20.42 8.09 -6.76
CA ALA A 220 18.97 8.09 -6.60
C ALA A 220 18.42 6.69 -6.29
N LEU A 221 18.86 5.67 -7.04
CA LEU A 221 18.46 4.28 -6.81
C LEU A 221 18.96 3.74 -5.46
N GLN A 222 20.19 4.09 -5.06
CA GLN A 222 20.71 3.71 -3.75
C GLN A 222 19.87 4.33 -2.62
N SER A 223 19.49 5.60 -2.74
CA SER A 223 18.60 6.25 -1.77
C SER A 223 17.21 5.62 -1.73
N GLY A 224 16.68 5.20 -2.89
CA GLY A 224 15.44 4.43 -2.96
C GLY A 224 15.51 3.13 -2.17
N LEU A 225 16.60 2.39 -2.34
CA LEU A 225 16.82 1.14 -1.64
C LEU A 225 17.00 1.34 -0.12
N ASP A 226 17.79 2.35 0.27
CA ASP A 226 18.05 2.66 1.68
C ASP A 226 16.75 3.04 2.40
N GLU A 227 15.90 3.86 1.77
CA GLU A 227 14.60 4.25 2.34
C GLU A 227 13.67 3.05 2.45
N LEU A 228 13.59 2.21 1.42
CA LEU A 228 12.80 0.99 1.49
C LEU A 228 13.27 0.08 2.63
N CYS A 229 14.59 -0.08 2.81
CA CYS A 229 15.17 -0.86 3.91
C CYS A 229 14.85 -0.29 5.31
N ARG A 230 14.48 0.99 5.43
CA ARG A 230 14.02 1.58 6.70
C ARG A 230 12.58 1.19 7.02
N TYR A 231 11.71 1.07 6.01
CA TYR A 231 10.28 0.76 6.20
C TYR A 231 9.96 -0.73 6.22
N THR A 232 10.80 -1.58 5.61
CA THR A 232 10.63 -3.03 5.65
C THR A 232 11.84 -3.74 6.26
N PRO A 233 11.63 -4.80 7.08
CA PRO A 233 12.71 -5.67 7.54
C PRO A 233 13.23 -6.62 6.44
N ALA A 234 12.62 -6.64 5.25
CA ALA A 234 13.02 -7.53 4.15
C ALA A 234 14.46 -7.25 3.67
N ARG A 235 15.25 -8.30 3.54
CA ARG A 235 16.67 -8.28 3.11
C ARG A 235 16.89 -9.42 2.12
N ILE A 236 18.12 -9.52 1.61
CA ILE A 236 18.58 -10.71 0.89
C ILE A 236 18.39 -11.92 1.82
N ASP A 237 18.05 -13.07 1.23
CA ASP A 237 17.75 -14.36 1.86
C ASP A 237 16.43 -14.41 2.64
N HIS A 238 15.54 -13.41 2.49
CA HIS A 238 14.21 -13.42 3.11
C HIS A 238 13.11 -13.95 2.20
N ARG A 239 13.42 -14.30 0.95
CA ARG A 239 12.49 -14.73 -0.10
C ARG A 239 11.41 -13.69 -0.35
N THR A 240 11.85 -12.56 -0.89
CA THR A 240 11.02 -11.41 -1.25
C THR A 240 11.58 -10.73 -2.49
N LEU A 241 10.87 -9.72 -3.00
CA LEU A 241 11.37 -8.86 -4.07
C LEU A 241 12.75 -8.22 -3.80
N MET A 242 13.15 -8.11 -2.52
CA MET A 242 14.45 -7.57 -2.13
C MET A 242 15.62 -8.43 -2.60
N ASP A 243 15.39 -9.74 -2.79
CA ASP A 243 16.38 -10.67 -3.32
C ASP A 243 16.76 -10.34 -4.76
N ALA A 244 15.88 -9.73 -5.55
CA ALA A 244 16.19 -9.21 -6.88
C ALA A 244 16.64 -7.74 -6.85
N LEU A 245 15.95 -6.90 -6.06
CA LEU A 245 16.17 -5.45 -6.05
C LEU A 245 17.53 -5.05 -5.45
N ILE A 246 17.96 -5.68 -4.35
CA ILE A 246 19.23 -5.33 -3.70
C ILE A 246 20.41 -5.65 -4.62
N PRO A 247 20.55 -6.86 -5.21
CA PRO A 247 21.63 -7.15 -6.15
C PRO A 247 21.62 -6.23 -7.38
N PHE A 248 20.44 -5.89 -7.90
CA PHE A 248 20.30 -4.94 -9.00
C PHE A 248 20.93 -3.58 -8.65
N VAL A 249 20.47 -2.93 -7.59
CA VAL A 249 20.92 -1.58 -7.20
C VAL A 249 22.41 -1.58 -6.86
N LYS A 250 22.89 -2.60 -6.14
CA LYS A 250 24.31 -2.74 -5.80
C LYS A 250 25.19 -2.88 -7.04
N ASN A 251 24.83 -3.78 -7.96
CA ASN A 251 25.62 -4.00 -9.17
C ASN A 251 25.58 -2.78 -10.11
N TYR A 252 24.42 -2.14 -10.26
CA TYR A 252 24.30 -0.92 -11.06
C TYR A 252 25.15 0.24 -10.50
N SER A 253 25.22 0.37 -9.17
CA SER A 253 26.08 1.36 -8.49
C SER A 253 27.57 1.13 -8.75
N LEU A 254 27.99 -0.13 -8.92
CA LEU A 254 29.39 -0.48 -9.20
C LEU A 254 29.75 -0.39 -10.68
N SER A 255 28.88 -0.88 -11.56
CA SER A 255 29.20 -1.07 -12.98
C SER A 255 28.64 0.01 -13.90
N GLY A 256 27.58 0.71 -13.48
CA GLY A 256 26.77 1.58 -14.36
C GLY A 256 26.02 0.84 -15.48
N SER A 257 26.13 -0.50 -15.55
CA SER A 257 25.58 -1.31 -16.62
C SER A 257 24.24 -1.91 -16.21
N LEU A 258 23.16 -1.49 -16.88
CA LEU A 258 21.83 -2.05 -16.67
C LEU A 258 21.77 -3.55 -16.98
N LYS A 259 22.47 -4.01 -18.03
CA LYS A 259 22.52 -5.43 -18.40
C LYS A 259 23.21 -6.28 -17.34
N ALA A 260 24.32 -5.79 -16.78
CA ALA A 260 25.02 -6.48 -15.69
C ALA A 260 24.17 -6.50 -14.41
N ALA A 261 23.52 -5.38 -14.09
CA ALA A 261 22.64 -5.28 -12.94
C ALA A 261 21.41 -6.19 -13.05
N LEU A 262 20.78 -6.27 -14.22
CA LEU A 262 19.67 -7.19 -14.49
C LEU A 262 20.12 -8.66 -14.34
N ALA A 263 21.33 -9.01 -14.76
CA ALA A 263 21.84 -10.37 -14.57
C ALA A 263 21.97 -10.74 -13.09
N GLU A 264 22.40 -9.80 -12.24
CA GLU A 264 22.43 -10.02 -10.78
C GLU A 264 21.03 -10.06 -10.16
N ALA A 265 20.09 -9.26 -10.64
CA ALA A 265 18.69 -9.34 -10.23
C ALA A 265 18.07 -10.72 -10.51
N ARG A 266 18.35 -11.27 -11.70
CA ARG A 266 17.92 -12.64 -12.09
C ARG A 266 18.50 -13.70 -11.18
N LYS A 267 19.81 -13.64 -10.89
CA LYS A 267 20.45 -14.58 -9.95
C LYS A 267 19.83 -14.49 -8.58
N GLY A 268 19.56 -13.27 -8.11
CA GLY A 268 18.88 -13.01 -6.85
C GLY A 268 17.49 -13.63 -6.81
N ALA A 269 16.64 -13.36 -7.79
CA ALA A 269 15.31 -13.96 -7.89
C ALA A 269 15.37 -15.49 -7.95
N GLU A 270 16.27 -16.06 -8.75
CA GLU A 270 16.40 -17.52 -8.88
C GLU A 270 16.90 -18.18 -7.58
N SER A 271 17.76 -17.50 -6.82
CA SER A 271 18.26 -18.03 -5.54
C SER A 271 17.15 -18.28 -4.52
N THR A 272 16.01 -17.59 -4.65
CA THR A 272 14.86 -17.75 -3.76
C THR A 272 14.12 -19.07 -3.92
N ARG A 273 14.41 -19.86 -4.96
CA ARG A 273 13.69 -21.09 -5.33
C ARG A 273 13.58 -22.10 -4.19
N GLN A 274 14.63 -22.22 -3.38
CA GLN A 274 14.73 -23.19 -2.28
C GLN A 274 14.84 -22.50 -0.91
N MET A 275 14.52 -21.20 -0.84
CA MET A 275 14.60 -20.45 0.41
C MET A 275 13.35 -20.66 1.24
N VAL A 276 13.56 -20.72 2.57
CA VAL A 276 12.47 -20.63 3.54
C VAL A 276 12.01 -19.19 3.61
N ALA A 277 10.72 -18.95 3.37
CA ALA A 277 10.16 -17.60 3.43
C ALA A 277 10.18 -17.05 4.86
N ALA A 278 10.91 -15.96 5.08
CA ALA A 278 11.00 -15.29 6.37
C ALA A 278 9.90 -14.23 6.56
N LEU A 279 9.35 -13.71 5.46
CA LEU A 279 8.40 -12.60 5.45
C LEU A 279 7.30 -12.82 4.40
N GLY A 280 6.28 -11.97 4.46
CA GLY A 280 5.18 -11.97 3.50
C GLY A 280 4.24 -13.17 3.66
N ARG A 281 3.29 -13.29 2.73
CA ARG A 281 2.29 -14.38 2.76
C ARG A 281 2.92 -15.76 2.62
N ALA A 282 4.05 -15.86 1.95
CA ALA A 282 4.83 -17.09 1.82
C ALA A 282 5.34 -17.65 3.15
N SER A 283 5.51 -16.81 4.18
CA SER A 283 5.86 -17.29 5.52
C SER A 283 4.73 -18.08 6.22
N TYR A 284 3.48 -17.99 5.72
CA TYR A 284 2.32 -18.70 6.27
C TYR A 284 2.08 -20.07 5.63
N VAL A 285 2.78 -20.38 4.53
CA VAL A 285 2.60 -21.61 3.75
C VAL A 285 3.62 -22.66 4.21
N GLY A 286 3.19 -23.92 4.25
CA GLY A 286 4.06 -25.06 4.58
C GLY A 286 5.21 -25.20 3.59
N GLN A 287 6.42 -25.46 4.11
CA GLN A 287 7.65 -25.53 3.31
C GLN A 287 7.66 -26.66 2.29
N ASP A 288 6.88 -27.71 2.56
CA ASP A 288 6.65 -28.86 1.70
C ASP A 288 6.09 -28.47 0.31
N ARG A 289 5.35 -27.36 0.21
CA ARG A 289 4.88 -26.83 -1.07
C ARG A 289 5.99 -26.23 -1.93
N PHE A 290 7.14 -25.93 -1.35
CA PHE A 290 8.32 -25.43 -2.06
C PHE A 290 9.27 -26.54 -2.47
N ASP A 291 9.00 -27.80 -2.10
CA ASP A 291 9.84 -28.95 -2.45
C ASP A 291 9.33 -29.70 -3.69
N GLU A 292 8.10 -29.42 -4.16
CA GLU A 292 7.57 -29.95 -5.42
C GLU A 292 8.28 -29.29 -6.63
N GLU A 293 8.59 -30.09 -7.66
CA GLU A 293 9.24 -29.66 -8.92
C GLU A 293 10.61 -28.93 -8.79
N GLY A 294 11.37 -29.18 -7.71
CA GLY A 294 12.70 -28.59 -7.51
C GLY A 294 12.67 -27.16 -6.96
N GLY A 295 11.48 -26.69 -6.58
CA GLY A 295 11.19 -25.44 -5.90
C GLY A 295 10.73 -24.31 -6.81
N ILE A 296 10.13 -23.29 -6.17
CA ILE A 296 9.50 -22.16 -6.85
C ILE A 296 10.12 -20.83 -6.38
N PRO A 297 10.65 -20.00 -7.30
CA PRO A 297 11.19 -18.69 -6.96
C PRO A 297 10.08 -17.76 -6.44
N ASP A 298 10.47 -16.77 -5.64
CA ASP A 298 9.59 -15.75 -5.10
C ASP A 298 8.90 -14.96 -6.23
N PRO A 299 7.56 -14.91 -6.25
CA PRO A 299 6.80 -14.15 -7.25
C PRO A 299 7.15 -12.67 -7.27
N GLY A 300 7.42 -12.06 -6.11
CA GLY A 300 7.81 -10.66 -6.00
C GLY A 300 9.17 -10.38 -6.65
N ALA A 301 10.15 -11.25 -6.42
CA ALA A 301 11.47 -11.17 -7.03
C ALA A 301 11.43 -11.36 -8.54
N LEU A 302 10.63 -12.31 -9.04
CA LEU A 302 10.38 -12.45 -10.47
C LEU A 302 9.69 -11.22 -11.08
N GLY A 303 8.75 -10.62 -10.35
CA GLY A 303 8.11 -9.37 -10.76
C GLY A 303 9.09 -8.23 -10.97
N VAL A 304 10.05 -8.05 -10.05
CA VAL A 304 11.13 -7.07 -10.21
C VAL A 304 11.96 -7.37 -11.45
N VAL A 305 12.33 -8.63 -11.68
CA VAL A 305 13.08 -9.03 -12.88
C VAL A 305 12.30 -8.70 -14.15
N SER A 306 11.01 -9.02 -14.21
CA SER A 306 10.16 -8.74 -15.38
C SER A 306 10.09 -7.24 -15.72
N ILE A 307 10.00 -6.38 -14.70
CA ILE A 307 10.04 -4.91 -14.88
C ILE A 307 11.42 -4.48 -15.42
N LEU A 308 12.50 -4.96 -14.82
CA LEU A 308 13.87 -4.59 -15.21
C LEU A 308 14.23 -5.06 -16.62
N GLU A 309 13.71 -6.22 -17.04
CA GLU A 309 13.79 -6.69 -18.42
C GLU A 309 13.12 -5.72 -19.39
N GLY A 310 11.88 -5.35 -19.12
CA GLY A 310 11.14 -4.42 -19.98
C GLY A 310 11.84 -3.06 -20.10
N LEU A 311 12.44 -2.57 -19.02
CA LEU A 311 13.26 -1.36 -19.05
C LEU A 311 14.51 -1.52 -19.94
N CYS A 312 15.23 -2.63 -19.83
CA CYS A 312 16.39 -2.91 -20.69
C CYS A 312 15.99 -3.01 -22.17
N ASP A 313 14.93 -3.76 -22.48
CA ASP A 313 14.45 -3.98 -23.84
C ASP A 313 13.98 -2.66 -24.49
N GLY A 314 13.31 -1.80 -23.73
CA GLY A 314 12.84 -0.50 -24.22
C GLY A 314 13.98 0.48 -24.49
N LEU A 315 15.07 0.42 -23.72
CA LEU A 315 16.28 1.21 -23.97
C LEU A 315 17.05 0.70 -25.20
N ASP A 316 17.13 -0.62 -25.38
CA ASP A 316 17.80 -1.25 -26.53
C ASP A 316 17.01 -1.00 -27.84
N THR A 317 15.67 -0.96 -27.80
CA THR A 317 14.82 -0.70 -28.98
C THR A 317 15.07 0.69 -29.60
N ARG A 318 15.58 1.65 -28.82
CA ARG A 318 15.96 2.99 -29.31
C ARG A 318 17.38 3.04 -29.89
N ALA A 319 18.23 2.07 -29.54
CA ALA A 319 19.62 2.03 -29.99
C ALA A 319 19.76 1.48 -31.43
N ASN A 320 18.70 0.87 -31.96
CA ASN A 320 18.56 0.41 -33.35
C ASN A 320 17.67 1.37 -34.16
#